data_AF-A0A7K1Y5M9-F1
#
_entry.id   AF-A0A7K1Y5M9-F1
#
_cell.length_a   1.000
_cell.length_b   1.000
_cell.length_c   1.000
_cell.angle_alpha   90.00
_cell.angle_beta   90.00
_cell.angle_gamma   90.00
#
_symmetry.space_group_name_H-M   'P 1'
#
loop_
_entity.id
_entity.type
_entity.pdbx_description
1 polymer ?
#
loop_
_entity_poly.entity_id
_entity_poly.type
_entity_poly.pdbx_seq_one_letter_code
_entity_poly.pdbx_strand_id
1 'polypeptide(L)'
;ITATPAGKVYGDNDPVSLPYTVTSGALIPGDKLTGQLARAAGEDVNHYAVNIGSLGGSNYTISFITADFTITPKPVTVTADEKHIVYGDAEPALTYSSALPGNSFTGEPAWAKAKNAGTYPITQGTLSAGANYALTFVPASVVIGPKTVTVTADAKRKTYGGPDPEFTYTYTGLAGTDGFSGKPGRDNTAGMNSAGTYAIKIGDLSAGSNYAISFTGADLVI
;
A
#
# COMPACT_ATOMS: atom_id res chain seq x y z
N ILE A 1 30.60 -27.73 -31.87
CA ILE A 1 29.24 -27.70 -31.29
C ILE A 1 28.96 -26.31 -30.74
N THR A 2 27.69 -25.94 -30.66
CA THR A 2 27.24 -24.69 -30.05
C THR A 2 26.29 -25.03 -28.92
N ALA A 3 26.54 -24.52 -27.72
CA ALA A 3 25.60 -24.61 -26.63
C ALA A 3 24.32 -23.85 -26.98
N THR A 4 23.16 -24.33 -26.51
CA THR A 4 21.90 -23.61 -26.64
C THR A 4 21.63 -22.83 -25.35
N PRO A 5 21.12 -21.58 -25.43
CA PRO A 5 20.72 -20.85 -24.23
C PRO A 5 19.76 -21.65 -23.36
N ALA A 6 19.97 -21.59 -22.07
CA ALA A 6 19.15 -22.29 -21.07
C ALA A 6 18.98 -21.37 -19.86
N GLY A 7 18.23 -21.83 -18.85
CA GLY A 7 18.02 -21.03 -17.67
C GLY A 7 17.06 -21.66 -16.67
N LYS A 8 16.83 -20.93 -15.58
CA LYS A 8 15.87 -21.27 -14.53
C LYS A 8 15.36 -20.00 -13.85
N VAL A 9 14.31 -20.14 -13.03
CA VAL A 9 13.90 -19.07 -12.10
C VAL A 9 14.73 -19.19 -10.82
N TYR A 10 15.00 -18.06 -10.18
CA TYR A 10 15.70 -18.01 -8.90
C TYR A 10 15.09 -18.97 -7.86
N GLY A 11 15.94 -19.77 -7.22
CA GLY A 11 15.55 -20.78 -6.23
C GLY A 11 15.08 -22.11 -6.79
N ASP A 12 14.92 -22.24 -8.12
CA ASP A 12 14.67 -23.54 -8.75
C ASP A 12 15.99 -24.31 -8.94
N ASN A 13 15.88 -25.63 -9.10
CA ASN A 13 17.02 -26.47 -9.45
C ASN A 13 17.43 -26.26 -10.91
N ASP A 14 18.71 -26.49 -11.21
CA ASP A 14 19.20 -26.53 -12.58
C ASP A 14 18.48 -27.63 -13.39
N PRO A 15 18.32 -27.46 -14.72
CA PRO A 15 17.85 -28.54 -15.58
C PRO A 15 18.84 -29.71 -15.53
N VAL A 16 18.32 -30.93 -15.63
CA VAL A 16 19.11 -32.19 -15.54
C VAL A 16 20.23 -32.27 -16.60
N SER A 17 20.10 -31.54 -17.71
CA SER A 17 21.13 -31.43 -18.75
C SER A 17 21.02 -30.11 -19.51
N LEU A 18 22.17 -29.59 -19.99
CA LEU A 18 22.22 -28.42 -20.86
C LEU A 18 22.29 -28.83 -22.35
N PRO A 19 21.42 -28.28 -23.21
CA PRO A 19 21.35 -28.66 -24.62
C PRO A 19 22.47 -28.06 -25.48
N TYR A 20 22.84 -28.77 -26.55
CA TYR A 20 23.77 -28.30 -27.57
C TYR A 20 23.41 -28.84 -28.95
N THR A 21 23.96 -28.22 -29.99
CA THR A 21 23.83 -28.67 -31.38
C THR A 21 25.20 -28.84 -32.03
N VAL A 22 25.33 -29.82 -32.92
CA VAL A 22 26.52 -29.98 -33.78
C VAL A 22 26.35 -29.02 -34.96
N THR A 23 26.99 -27.85 -34.86
CA THR A 23 26.86 -26.75 -35.82
C THR A 23 27.83 -26.81 -37.00
N SER A 24 28.86 -27.64 -36.91
CA SER A 24 29.82 -27.89 -37.99
C SER A 24 30.40 -29.30 -37.82
N GLY A 25 30.62 -29.98 -38.94
CA GLY A 25 30.96 -31.41 -38.98
C GLY A 25 29.77 -32.34 -38.77
N ALA A 26 30.04 -33.64 -38.65
CA ALA A 26 29.04 -34.65 -38.36
C ALA A 26 29.65 -35.79 -37.52
N LEU A 27 28.81 -36.44 -36.72
CA LEU A 27 29.16 -37.70 -36.09
C LEU A 27 28.91 -38.84 -37.09
N ILE A 28 29.81 -39.81 -37.12
CA ILE A 28 29.61 -41.05 -37.88
C ILE A 28 28.40 -41.80 -37.27
N PRO A 29 27.55 -42.46 -38.07
CA PRO A 29 26.43 -43.24 -37.55
C PRO A 29 26.89 -44.27 -36.49
N GLY A 30 26.31 -44.16 -35.29
CA GLY A 30 26.65 -45.00 -34.14
C GLY A 30 27.52 -44.31 -33.09
N ASP A 31 28.26 -43.27 -33.46
CA ASP A 31 29.07 -42.49 -32.53
C ASP A 31 28.20 -41.54 -31.69
N LYS A 32 28.65 -41.30 -30.45
CA LYS A 32 28.02 -40.37 -29.52
C LYS A 32 29.08 -39.59 -28.77
N LEU A 33 28.78 -38.33 -28.51
CA LEU A 33 29.48 -37.61 -27.45
C LEU A 33 28.93 -38.09 -26.10
N THR A 34 29.80 -38.20 -25.11
CA THR A 34 29.47 -38.64 -23.75
C THR A 34 29.90 -37.59 -22.75
N GLY A 35 29.27 -37.56 -21.58
CA GLY A 35 29.44 -36.50 -20.59
C GLY A 35 28.36 -35.42 -20.73
N GLN A 36 28.59 -34.27 -20.10
CA GLN A 36 27.62 -33.17 -20.05
C GLN A 36 28.32 -31.83 -20.14
N LEU A 37 27.64 -30.87 -20.78
CA LEU A 37 27.97 -29.46 -20.59
C LEU A 37 27.74 -29.06 -19.13
N ALA A 38 28.45 -28.04 -18.68
CA ALA A 38 28.26 -27.43 -17.36
C ALA A 38 28.08 -25.92 -17.49
N ARG A 39 27.71 -25.23 -16.41
CA ARG A 39 27.65 -23.75 -16.37
C ARG A 39 28.58 -23.20 -15.31
N ALA A 40 28.91 -21.92 -15.41
CA ALA A 40 29.58 -21.20 -14.33
C ALA A 40 28.73 -21.22 -13.04
N ALA A 41 29.40 -21.30 -11.89
CA ALA A 41 28.75 -21.35 -10.58
C ALA A 41 28.11 -20.00 -10.22
N GLY A 42 27.06 -20.07 -9.39
CA GLY A 42 26.31 -18.92 -8.89
C GLY A 42 24.81 -19.16 -8.98
N GLU A 43 24.05 -18.56 -8.06
CA GLU A 43 22.62 -18.81 -7.91
C GLU A 43 21.76 -17.55 -7.95
N ASP A 44 22.38 -16.37 -7.91
CA ASP A 44 21.67 -15.11 -8.01
C ASP A 44 21.18 -14.86 -9.45
N VAL A 45 20.23 -13.95 -9.59
CA VAL A 45 19.75 -13.50 -10.89
C VAL A 45 20.91 -12.89 -11.68
N ASN A 46 21.30 -13.58 -12.75
CA ASN A 46 22.34 -13.15 -13.67
C ASN A 46 22.41 -14.07 -14.91
N HIS A 47 23.36 -13.77 -15.78
CA HIS A 47 23.80 -14.64 -16.86
C HIS A 47 25.10 -15.35 -16.46
N TYR A 48 25.15 -16.65 -16.72
CA TYR A 48 26.27 -17.53 -16.42
C TYR A 48 26.72 -18.25 -17.69
N ALA A 49 28.01 -18.24 -18.00
CA ALA A 49 28.50 -18.90 -19.20
C ALA A 49 28.31 -20.43 -19.12
N VAL A 50 27.76 -21.02 -20.18
CA VAL A 50 27.79 -22.47 -20.40
C VAL A 50 29.16 -22.87 -20.94
N ASN A 51 29.76 -23.90 -20.36
CA ASN A 51 31.06 -24.41 -20.74
C ASN A 51 30.98 -25.89 -21.15
N ILE A 52 32.05 -26.37 -21.79
CA ILE A 52 32.10 -27.73 -22.35
C ILE A 52 31.93 -28.83 -21.29
N GLY A 53 32.21 -28.53 -20.01
CA GLY A 53 32.08 -29.48 -18.92
C GLY A 53 32.88 -30.76 -19.18
N SER A 54 32.21 -31.90 -19.02
CA SER A 54 32.77 -33.23 -19.30
C SER A 54 32.43 -33.76 -20.69
N LEU A 55 31.71 -33.00 -21.50
CA LEU A 55 31.25 -33.46 -22.82
C LEU A 55 32.44 -33.67 -23.75
N GLY A 56 32.62 -34.91 -24.21
CA GLY A 56 33.74 -35.32 -25.03
C GLY A 56 33.39 -36.48 -25.95
N GLY A 57 34.33 -36.86 -26.82
CA GLY A 57 34.25 -38.06 -27.66
C GLY A 57 35.65 -38.50 -28.07
N SER A 58 35.99 -39.78 -27.87
CA SER A 58 37.36 -40.31 -27.99
C SER A 58 38.01 -40.13 -29.35
N ASN A 59 37.20 -39.99 -30.41
CA ASN A 59 37.66 -39.85 -31.80
C ASN A 59 37.38 -38.45 -32.37
N TYR A 60 36.99 -37.47 -31.54
CA TYR A 60 36.53 -36.17 -31.99
C TYR A 60 37.24 -35.03 -31.25
N THR A 61 37.84 -34.10 -32.01
CA THR A 61 38.23 -32.79 -31.48
C THR A 61 37.00 -31.87 -31.47
N ILE A 62 36.59 -31.40 -30.29
CA ILE A 62 35.41 -30.56 -30.15
C ILE A 62 35.80 -29.08 -30.11
N SER A 63 35.41 -28.32 -31.12
CA SER A 63 35.35 -26.85 -31.04
C SER A 63 34.03 -26.45 -30.39
N PHE A 64 34.09 -25.68 -29.31
CA PHE A 64 32.93 -25.30 -28.50
C PHE A 64 32.61 -23.81 -28.63
N ILE A 65 31.35 -23.50 -28.95
CA ILE A 65 30.81 -22.14 -28.89
C ILE A 65 29.86 -22.07 -27.68
N THR A 66 30.14 -21.13 -26.78
CA THR A 66 29.38 -20.90 -25.54
C THR A 66 27.98 -20.33 -25.81
N ALA A 67 27.12 -20.41 -24.79
CA ALA A 67 25.84 -19.72 -24.67
C ALA A 67 25.62 -19.33 -23.21
N ASP A 68 24.61 -18.51 -22.94
CA ASP A 68 24.27 -18.10 -21.58
C ASP A 68 23.27 -19.06 -20.93
N PHE A 69 23.52 -19.36 -19.66
CA PHE A 69 22.54 -19.87 -18.71
C PHE A 69 22.00 -18.70 -17.89
N THR A 70 20.71 -18.40 -18.02
CA THR A 70 20.10 -17.23 -17.39
C THR A 70 19.27 -17.62 -16.17
N ILE A 71 19.56 -17.02 -15.02
CA ILE A 71 18.71 -17.10 -13.83
C ILE A 71 17.82 -15.86 -13.80
N THR A 72 16.50 -16.04 -13.87
CA THR A 72 15.53 -14.93 -13.87
C THR A 72 14.93 -14.69 -12.48
N PRO A 73 14.51 -13.45 -12.15
CA PRO A 73 13.90 -13.16 -10.86
C PRO A 73 12.67 -14.01 -10.59
N LYS A 74 12.51 -14.45 -9.33
CA LYS A 74 11.30 -15.12 -8.88
C LYS A 74 10.20 -14.09 -8.63
N PRO A 75 9.01 -14.22 -9.23
CA PRO A 75 7.89 -13.33 -8.92
C PRO A 75 7.49 -13.43 -7.45
N VAL A 76 7.25 -12.29 -6.81
CA VAL A 76 6.67 -12.22 -5.47
C VAL A 76 5.59 -11.14 -5.42
N THR A 77 4.48 -11.44 -4.76
CA THR A 77 3.43 -10.46 -4.50
C THR A 77 3.46 -10.04 -3.03
N VAL A 78 3.43 -8.74 -2.80
CA VAL A 78 3.24 -8.13 -1.47
C VAL A 78 1.93 -7.36 -1.47
N THR A 79 1.07 -7.62 -0.49
CA THR A 79 -0.21 -6.92 -0.35
C THR A 79 -0.20 -6.07 0.92
N ALA A 80 -0.40 -4.77 0.78
CA ALA A 80 -0.52 -3.87 1.92
C ALA A 80 -1.83 -4.11 2.68
N ASP A 81 -1.79 -3.95 4.00
CA ASP A 81 -3.00 -4.01 4.82
C ASP A 81 -3.60 -2.61 4.96
N GLU A 82 -4.91 -2.50 4.80
CA GLU A 82 -5.64 -1.26 5.04
C GLU A 82 -5.55 -0.85 6.52
N LYS A 83 -5.47 0.46 6.77
CA LYS A 83 -5.44 1.03 8.12
C LYS A 83 -6.57 2.03 8.31
N HIS A 84 -7.10 2.08 9.52
CA HIS A 84 -8.12 3.03 9.94
C HIS A 84 -7.64 3.75 11.19
N ILE A 85 -7.66 5.07 11.16
CA ILE A 85 -7.39 5.96 12.30
C ILE A 85 -8.40 7.09 12.32
N VAL A 86 -8.52 7.80 13.43
CA VAL A 86 -9.35 9.01 13.54
C VAL A 86 -8.49 10.25 13.43
N TYR A 87 -9.05 11.35 12.93
CA TYR A 87 -8.37 12.64 12.86
C TYR A 87 -7.76 13.03 14.22
N GLY A 88 -6.45 13.28 14.23
CA GLY A 88 -5.69 13.60 15.43
C GLY A 88 -5.09 12.41 16.17
N ASP A 89 -5.35 11.18 15.74
CA ASP A 89 -4.63 9.99 16.23
C ASP A 89 -3.18 9.99 15.72
N ALA A 90 -2.35 9.18 16.38
CA ALA A 90 -0.99 8.93 15.92
C ALA A 90 -0.98 8.17 14.57
N GLU A 91 0.08 8.37 13.78
CA GLU A 91 0.24 7.66 12.51
C GLU A 91 0.26 6.13 12.73
N PRO A 92 -0.46 5.35 11.90
CA PRO A 92 -0.47 3.90 12.05
C PRO A 92 0.84 3.31 11.54
N ALA A 93 1.31 2.25 12.19
CA ALA A 93 2.34 1.39 11.61
C ALA A 93 1.76 0.65 10.40
N LEU A 94 2.42 0.77 9.25
CA LEU A 94 2.03 0.05 8.04
C LEU A 94 2.42 -1.43 8.16
N THR A 95 1.55 -2.31 7.67
CA THR A 95 1.80 -3.76 7.62
C THR A 95 1.44 -4.30 6.24
N TYR A 96 1.96 -5.48 5.92
CA TYR A 96 1.74 -6.15 4.65
C TYR A 96 1.88 -7.67 4.80
N SER A 97 1.35 -8.40 3.82
CA SER A 97 1.48 -9.85 3.70
C SER A 97 2.24 -10.27 2.43
N SER A 98 2.98 -11.37 2.52
CA SER A 98 3.67 -11.99 1.38
C SER A 98 3.88 -13.49 1.62
N ALA A 99 4.18 -14.23 0.55
CA ALA A 99 4.54 -15.65 0.64
C ALA A 99 6.02 -15.89 1.05
N LEU A 100 6.84 -14.85 1.11
CA LEU A 100 8.23 -14.94 1.57
C LEU A 100 8.31 -14.78 3.11
N PRO A 101 9.31 -15.37 3.76
CA PRO A 101 9.59 -15.11 5.17
C PRO A 101 9.78 -13.61 5.44
N GLY A 102 9.29 -13.12 6.60
CA GLY A 102 9.27 -11.69 6.92
C GLY A 102 10.63 -10.99 6.98
N ASN A 103 11.73 -11.73 7.14
CA ASN A 103 13.10 -11.20 7.10
C ASN A 103 13.69 -11.14 5.68
N SER A 104 12.90 -11.42 4.64
CA SER A 104 13.34 -11.40 3.23
C SER A 104 13.24 -10.02 2.58
N PHE A 105 12.77 -9.01 3.30
CA PHE A 105 12.52 -7.67 2.76
C PHE A 105 13.38 -6.62 3.45
N THR A 106 13.70 -5.57 2.70
CA THR A 106 14.30 -4.33 3.20
C THR A 106 13.41 -3.14 2.83
N GLY A 107 13.62 -2.01 3.50
CA GLY A 107 12.77 -0.83 3.33
C GLY A 107 11.36 -1.04 3.87
N GLU A 108 10.45 -0.15 3.50
CA GLU A 108 9.08 -0.13 4.03
C GLU A 108 8.08 0.45 3.03
N PRO A 109 6.79 0.04 3.10
CA PRO A 109 5.70 0.74 2.45
C PRO A 109 5.63 2.19 2.90
N ALA A 110 5.06 3.06 2.06
CA ALA A 110 4.90 4.47 2.36
C ALA A 110 3.50 4.95 2.03
N TRP A 111 2.99 5.89 2.81
CA TRP A 111 1.75 6.60 2.52
C TRP A 111 1.99 8.11 2.64
N ALA A 112 1.22 8.91 1.92
CA ALA A 112 1.31 10.35 2.04
C ALA A 112 0.77 10.77 3.40
N LYS A 113 1.67 11.19 4.31
CA LYS A 113 1.36 11.66 5.66
C LYS A 113 0.45 12.89 5.62
N ALA A 114 -0.83 12.64 5.42
CA ALA A 114 -1.86 13.65 5.40
C ALA A 114 -2.46 13.77 6.80
N LYS A 115 -2.82 14.99 7.16
CA LYS A 115 -3.30 15.29 8.51
C LYS A 115 -4.82 15.27 8.63
N ASN A 116 -5.54 15.39 7.51
CA ASN A 116 -6.98 15.61 7.50
C ASN A 116 -7.76 14.30 7.34
N ALA A 117 -9.05 14.33 7.68
CA ALA A 117 -9.95 13.22 7.37
C ALA A 117 -10.00 12.98 5.86
N GLY A 118 -9.94 11.72 5.46
CA GLY A 118 -9.82 11.33 4.06
C GLY A 118 -9.31 9.91 3.88
N THR A 119 -9.08 9.52 2.62
CA THR A 119 -8.52 8.22 2.25
C THR A 119 -7.23 8.45 1.48
N TYR A 120 -6.15 7.80 1.92
CA TYR A 120 -4.80 8.04 1.41
C TYR A 120 -4.16 6.73 0.98
N PRO A 121 -3.60 6.65 -0.24
CA PRO A 121 -3.04 5.39 -0.73
C PRO A 121 -1.76 5.01 0.01
N ILE A 122 -1.63 3.71 0.29
CA ILE A 122 -0.38 3.05 0.66
C ILE A 122 0.30 2.59 -0.63
N THR A 123 1.54 3.00 -0.80
CA THR A 123 2.41 2.68 -1.93
C THR A 123 3.57 1.80 -1.48
N GLN A 124 4.28 1.19 -2.44
CA GLN A 124 5.43 0.33 -2.14
C GLN A 124 6.52 1.05 -1.34
N GLY A 125 6.67 2.36 -1.50
CA GLY A 125 7.72 3.12 -0.83
C GLY A 125 9.11 2.59 -1.20
N THR A 126 9.90 2.26 -0.18
CA THR A 126 11.26 1.70 -0.34
C THR A 126 11.30 0.18 -0.22
N LEU A 127 10.14 -0.47 -0.05
CA LEU A 127 10.05 -1.91 0.15
C LEU A 127 10.66 -2.67 -1.04
N SER A 128 11.57 -3.59 -0.74
CA SER A 128 12.30 -4.41 -1.72
C SER A 128 12.45 -5.84 -1.23
N ALA A 129 12.32 -6.80 -2.15
CA ALA A 129 12.67 -8.20 -1.93
C ALA A 129 14.09 -8.54 -2.44
N GLY A 130 14.86 -7.54 -2.89
CA GLY A 130 16.17 -7.71 -3.52
C GLY A 130 16.10 -8.05 -5.02
N ALA A 131 17.26 -8.06 -5.68
CA ALA A 131 17.35 -8.24 -7.14
C ALA A 131 16.93 -9.64 -7.63
N ASN A 132 16.93 -10.63 -6.74
CA ASN A 132 16.53 -12.00 -7.05
C ASN A 132 15.01 -12.18 -7.19
N TYR A 133 14.23 -11.15 -6.88
CA TYR A 133 12.78 -11.20 -6.90
C TYR A 133 12.20 -10.07 -7.74
N ALA A 134 11.19 -10.40 -8.56
CA ALA A 134 10.36 -9.41 -9.22
C ALA A 134 9.16 -9.11 -8.32
N LEU A 135 9.25 -8.02 -7.56
CA LEU A 135 8.21 -7.63 -6.61
C LEU A 135 7.04 -6.96 -7.33
N THR A 136 5.84 -7.49 -7.11
CA THR A 136 4.56 -6.86 -7.44
C THR A 136 3.89 -6.39 -6.16
N PHE A 137 3.68 -5.08 -6.02
CA PHE A 137 3.04 -4.48 -4.85
C PHE A 137 1.56 -4.22 -5.11
N VAL A 138 0.69 -4.79 -4.28
CA VAL A 138 -0.75 -4.53 -4.29
C VAL A 138 -1.07 -3.46 -3.24
N PRO A 139 -1.49 -2.25 -3.66
CA PRO A 139 -1.71 -1.14 -2.73
C PRO A 139 -2.99 -1.32 -1.89
N ALA A 140 -3.03 -0.62 -0.76
CA ALA A 140 -4.19 -0.44 0.10
C ALA A 140 -4.30 1.06 0.50
N SER A 141 -5.05 1.39 1.54
CA SER A 141 -5.21 2.78 2.00
C SER A 141 -5.04 2.94 3.51
N VAL A 142 -4.69 4.14 3.93
CA VAL A 142 -4.97 4.65 5.27
C VAL A 142 -6.23 5.52 5.19
N VAL A 143 -7.26 5.13 5.94
CA VAL A 143 -8.50 5.88 6.08
C VAL A 143 -8.44 6.67 7.40
N ILE A 144 -8.53 8.00 7.29
CA ILE A 144 -8.63 8.91 8.42
C ILE A 144 -10.09 9.32 8.56
N GLY A 145 -10.77 8.78 9.57
CA GLY A 145 -12.15 9.12 9.90
C GLY A 145 -12.24 10.49 10.59
N PRO A 146 -13.36 11.22 10.43
CA PRO A 146 -13.59 12.44 11.19
C PRO A 146 -13.62 12.19 12.70
N LYS A 147 -13.05 13.11 13.49
CA LYS A 147 -13.13 13.04 14.95
C LYS A 147 -14.50 13.52 15.44
N THR A 148 -15.09 12.81 16.40
CA THR A 148 -16.33 13.28 16.99
C THR A 148 -16.08 14.42 17.97
N VAL A 149 -16.81 15.51 17.80
CA VAL A 149 -16.85 16.64 18.74
C VAL A 149 -18.26 16.74 19.30
N THR A 150 -18.36 16.79 20.62
CA THR A 150 -19.65 16.96 21.28
C THR A 150 -19.89 18.42 21.56
N VAL A 151 -21.04 18.94 21.15
CA VAL A 151 -21.46 20.33 21.37
C VAL A 151 -22.78 20.33 22.11
N THR A 152 -22.90 21.17 23.13
CA THR A 152 -24.14 21.36 23.89
C THR A 152 -24.51 22.83 23.88
N ALA A 153 -25.67 23.16 23.32
CA ALA A 153 -26.17 24.54 23.32
C ALA A 153 -26.57 24.99 24.74
N ASP A 154 -26.39 26.28 25.02
CA ASP A 154 -26.89 26.88 26.24
C ASP A 154 -28.34 27.33 26.04
N ALA A 155 -29.20 27.08 27.03
CA ALA A 155 -30.56 27.62 27.02
C ALA A 155 -30.54 29.15 27.06
N LYS A 156 -31.46 29.78 26.33
CA LYS A 156 -31.55 31.23 26.19
C LYS A 156 -32.96 31.74 26.44
N ARG A 157 -33.06 33.05 26.68
CA ARG A 157 -34.34 33.75 26.84
C ARG A 157 -34.28 35.10 26.13
N LYS A 158 -35.44 35.55 25.64
CA LYS A 158 -35.64 36.92 25.13
C LYS A 158 -37.05 37.38 25.49
N THR A 159 -37.33 38.65 25.24
CA THR A 159 -38.69 39.20 25.31
C THR A 159 -39.37 39.13 23.95
N TYR A 160 -40.70 39.01 23.96
CA TYR A 160 -41.53 39.10 22.75
C TYR A 160 -41.25 40.40 21.97
N GLY A 161 -41.06 40.27 20.66
CA GLY A 161 -40.70 41.38 19.77
C GLY A 161 -39.23 41.82 19.82
N GLY A 162 -38.42 41.32 20.76
CA GLY A 162 -36.98 41.57 20.82
C GLY A 162 -36.18 40.75 19.81
N PRO A 163 -34.92 41.14 19.51
CA PRO A 163 -34.03 40.32 18.68
C PRO A 163 -33.67 39.00 19.37
N ASP A 164 -33.20 38.02 18.59
CA ASP A 164 -32.67 36.79 19.17
C ASP A 164 -31.35 37.08 19.90
N PRO A 165 -31.11 36.45 21.07
CA PRO A 165 -29.83 36.56 21.75
C PRO A 165 -28.75 35.80 20.97
N GLU A 166 -27.50 36.04 21.30
CA GLU A 166 -26.41 35.18 20.81
C GLU A 166 -26.57 33.77 21.40
N PHE A 167 -26.67 32.77 20.52
CA PHE A 167 -26.71 31.37 20.90
C PHE A 167 -25.29 30.89 21.21
N THR A 168 -25.03 30.61 22.48
CA THR A 168 -23.75 30.11 22.97
C THR A 168 -23.82 28.60 23.20
N TYR A 169 -22.66 27.96 23.31
CA TYR A 169 -22.54 26.52 23.50
C TYR A 169 -21.24 26.18 24.23
N THR A 170 -21.22 24.98 24.81
CA THR A 170 -20.00 24.33 25.30
C THR A 170 -19.63 23.17 24.39
N TYR A 171 -18.36 22.76 24.39
CA TYR A 171 -17.90 21.66 23.55
C TYR A 171 -16.77 20.85 24.18
N THR A 172 -16.60 19.62 23.70
CA THR A 172 -15.44 18.76 24.00
C THR A 172 -15.01 17.99 22.75
N GLY A 173 -13.71 17.70 22.63
CA GLY A 173 -13.18 16.81 21.58
C GLY A 173 -12.44 17.47 20.42
N LEU A 174 -12.37 18.80 20.34
CA LEU A 174 -11.50 19.48 19.36
C LEU A 174 -10.03 19.14 19.62
N ALA A 175 -9.24 19.02 18.55
CA ALA A 175 -7.82 18.77 18.61
C ALA A 175 -7.03 20.10 18.57
N GLY A 176 -6.05 20.23 19.47
CA GLY A 176 -5.12 21.37 19.46
C GLY A 176 -5.82 22.73 19.48
N THR A 177 -5.53 23.55 18.47
CA THR A 177 -6.05 24.92 18.30
C THR A 177 -7.18 25.01 17.28
N ASP A 178 -7.76 23.88 16.87
CA ASP A 178 -8.89 23.89 15.95
C ASP A 178 -10.08 24.62 16.58
N GLY A 179 -10.97 25.13 15.74
CA GLY A 179 -12.09 25.94 16.16
C GLY A 179 -13.32 25.71 15.30
N PHE A 180 -14.42 26.33 15.71
CA PHE A 180 -15.67 26.32 14.97
C PHE A 180 -15.79 27.56 14.08
N SER A 181 -16.62 27.41 13.04
CA SER A 181 -17.22 28.52 12.29
C SER A 181 -18.74 28.41 12.36
N GLY A 182 -19.45 29.49 12.01
CA GLY A 182 -20.91 29.55 12.15
C GLY A 182 -21.36 29.58 13.61
N LYS A 183 -22.64 29.30 13.85
CA LYS A 183 -23.29 29.35 15.15
C LYS A 183 -24.52 28.43 15.22
N PRO A 184 -24.91 28.00 16.43
CA PRO A 184 -26.22 27.44 16.65
C PRO A 184 -27.32 28.42 16.25
N GLY A 185 -28.49 27.89 15.93
CA GLY A 185 -29.65 28.67 15.56
C GLY A 185 -30.92 28.04 16.08
N ARG A 186 -31.91 28.86 16.44
CA ARG A 186 -33.25 28.35 16.73
C ARG A 186 -33.87 27.74 15.48
N ASP A 187 -34.73 26.73 15.66
CA ASP A 187 -35.61 26.27 14.60
C ASP A 187 -36.51 27.42 14.15
N ASN A 188 -36.55 27.70 12.85
CA ASN A 188 -37.31 28.81 12.27
C ASN A 188 -38.46 28.31 11.40
N THR A 189 -39.02 27.14 11.73
CA THR A 189 -40.25 26.66 11.10
C THR A 189 -41.34 27.72 11.29
N ALA A 190 -42.05 28.08 10.22
CA ALA A 190 -42.89 29.28 10.15
C ALA A 190 -43.87 29.41 11.35
N GLY A 191 -43.88 30.57 12.01
CA GLY A 191 -44.83 30.93 13.09
C GLY A 191 -44.24 31.18 14.48
N MET A 192 -42.93 31.02 14.67
CA MET A 192 -42.27 31.00 15.99
C MET A 192 -41.85 32.37 16.55
N ASN A 193 -42.69 33.39 16.40
CA ASN A 193 -42.46 34.71 17.01
C ASN A 193 -43.39 34.99 18.20
N SER A 194 -44.33 34.09 18.52
CA SER A 194 -45.19 34.18 19.71
C SER A 194 -44.46 33.78 20.99
N ALA A 195 -45.03 34.11 22.15
CA ALA A 195 -44.54 33.60 23.42
C ALA A 195 -44.52 32.06 23.40
N GLY A 196 -43.43 31.45 23.85
CA GLY A 196 -43.23 30.01 23.72
C GLY A 196 -41.80 29.53 23.94
N THR A 197 -41.63 28.21 23.88
CA THR A 197 -40.32 27.54 23.98
C THR A 197 -39.96 26.94 22.62
N TYR A 198 -38.75 27.23 22.16
CA TYR A 198 -38.26 26.88 20.83
C TYR A 198 -36.90 26.20 20.91
N ALA A 199 -36.72 25.09 20.19
CA ALA A 199 -35.46 24.36 20.21
C ALA A 199 -34.33 25.14 19.51
N ILE A 200 -33.18 25.22 20.17
CA ILE A 200 -31.89 25.61 19.62
C ILE A 200 -31.28 24.37 18.95
N LYS A 201 -31.07 24.46 17.64
CA LYS A 201 -30.48 23.42 16.78
C LYS A 201 -29.08 23.83 16.33
N ILE A 202 -28.39 22.92 15.64
CA ILE A 202 -26.99 23.11 15.22
C ILE A 202 -26.76 24.35 14.34
N GLY A 203 -27.78 24.83 13.61
CA GLY A 203 -27.63 26.00 12.74
C GLY A 203 -26.60 25.77 11.64
N ASP A 204 -25.72 26.75 11.43
CA ASP A 204 -24.58 26.69 10.51
C ASP A 204 -23.25 26.37 11.22
N LEU A 205 -23.31 25.95 12.50
CA LEU A 205 -22.14 25.58 13.27
C LEU A 205 -21.38 24.42 12.61
N SER A 206 -20.09 24.64 12.34
CA SER A 206 -19.20 23.67 11.69
C SER A 206 -17.86 23.63 12.40
N ALA A 207 -17.29 22.44 12.55
CA ALA A 207 -15.92 22.22 13.01
C ALA A 207 -14.98 21.90 11.83
N GLY A 208 -15.47 22.01 10.58
CA GLY A 208 -14.73 21.60 9.39
C GLY A 208 -14.87 20.10 9.08
N SER A 209 -14.33 19.67 7.93
CA SER A 209 -14.48 18.30 7.41
C SER A 209 -13.76 17.23 8.22
N ASN A 210 -12.85 17.64 9.10
CA ASN A 210 -12.11 16.75 9.99
C ASN A 210 -12.92 16.26 11.18
N TYR A 211 -14.13 16.80 11.37
CA TYR A 211 -14.94 16.54 12.54
C TYR A 211 -16.38 16.16 12.18
N ALA A 212 -16.94 15.25 12.96
CA ALA A 212 -18.37 15.00 13.01
C ALA A 212 -18.92 15.64 14.28
N ILE A 213 -19.89 16.55 14.15
CA ILE A 213 -20.51 17.21 15.32
C ILE A 213 -21.64 16.34 15.86
N SER A 214 -21.51 15.93 17.13
CA SER A 214 -22.60 15.39 17.93
C SER A 214 -23.23 16.54 18.72
N PHE A 215 -24.36 17.07 18.25
CA PHE A 215 -24.99 18.27 18.80
C PHE A 215 -26.17 17.94 19.72
N THR A 216 -26.12 18.44 20.96
CA THR A 216 -27.22 18.44 21.91
C THR A 216 -27.85 19.84 21.97
N GLY A 217 -29.12 19.93 21.59
CA GLY A 217 -29.87 21.19 21.61
C GLY A 217 -30.26 21.65 23.01
N ALA A 218 -30.78 22.87 23.08
CA ALA A 218 -31.35 23.49 24.28
C ALA A 218 -32.57 24.33 23.90
N ASP A 219 -33.15 25.05 24.85
CA ASP A 219 -34.38 25.83 24.61
C ASP A 219 -34.12 27.33 24.58
N LEU A 220 -34.78 28.02 23.66
CA LEU A 220 -35.01 29.46 23.67
C LEU A 220 -36.44 29.75 24.15
N VAL A 221 -36.59 30.52 25.23
CA VAL A 221 -37.91 30.98 25.71
C VAL A 221 -38.16 32.43 25.28
N ILE A 222 -39.33 32.72 24.68
CA ILE A 222 -39.81 34.06 24.26
C ILE A 222 -40.97 34.51 25.14
#